data_AF-A0A4S4MLS8-F1
#
_entry.id   AF-A0A4S4MLS8-F1
#
_cell.length_a   1.000
_cell.length_b   1.000
_cell.length_c   1.000
_cell.angle_alpha   90.00
_cell.angle_beta   90.00
_cell.angle_gamma   90.00
#
_symmetry.space_group_name_H-M   'P 1'
#
loop_
_entity.id
_entity.type
_entity.pdbx_description
1 polymer ?
#
loop_
_entity_poly.entity_id
_entity_poly.type
_entity_poly.pdbx_seq_one_letter_code
_entity_poly.pdbx_strand_id
1 'polypeptide(L)'
;MISISLRQAFAVPEVTVSKNTDGSFNASDVLIFRKEISSSERANTVDMLYTMWPPSQVNILTHSVFMISVSIILRQGVTTTVGLSVRSQGSPAVYKNVAQGKDFAMPIEECGNMLVMVLSYTQHTGDHSLITTYFNLLGQWADYLVANALSPPDQLSSDAFAGSLVNQTNLAIKGIIGISGMSEIAKMSFATSYVSQFQTLAISTVGKHLTLSYGNDSRYV
;
A
#
# COMPACT_ATOMS: atom_id res chain seq x y z
N MET A 1 13.14 3.11 22.04
CA MET A 1 12.85 2.81 20.62
C MET A 1 11.66 3.61 20.07
N ILE A 2 10.52 3.69 20.77
CA ILE A 2 9.33 4.43 20.27
C ILE A 2 9.63 5.89 19.90
N SER A 3 10.35 6.63 20.77
CA SER A 3 10.63 8.06 20.54
C SER A 3 11.51 8.34 19.32
N ILE A 4 12.45 7.45 18.98
CA ILE A 4 13.33 7.65 17.81
C ILE A 4 12.59 7.31 16.52
N SER A 5 11.80 6.23 16.51
CA SER A 5 10.99 5.84 15.35
C SER A 5 9.94 6.90 14.99
N LEU A 6 9.29 7.52 15.99
CA LEU A 6 8.35 8.63 15.74
C LEU A 6 9.05 9.84 15.14
N ARG A 7 10.25 10.22 15.64
CA ARG A 7 11.01 11.33 15.06
C ARG A 7 11.36 11.08 13.59
N GLN A 8 11.78 9.86 13.25
CA GLN A 8 12.02 9.50 11.86
C GLN A 8 10.75 9.59 11.02
N ALA A 9 9.61 9.10 11.54
CA ALA A 9 8.34 9.17 10.83
C ALA A 9 7.87 10.61 10.52
N PHE A 10 8.18 11.57 11.40
CA PHE A 10 7.79 12.97 11.26
C PHE A 10 8.86 13.89 10.64
N ALA A 11 10.13 13.46 10.53
CA ALA A 11 11.20 14.25 9.92
C ALA A 11 11.28 14.09 8.38
N VAL A 12 10.62 13.06 7.85
CA VAL A 12 10.65 12.68 6.43
C VAL A 12 9.80 13.56 5.48
N PRO A 13 8.64 14.11 5.88
CA PRO A 13 7.79 14.87 4.96
C PRO A 13 8.45 16.13 4.42
N GLU A 14 8.44 16.28 3.10
CA GLU A 14 8.76 17.49 2.37
C GLU A 14 7.47 18.06 1.78
N VAL A 15 7.16 19.32 2.13
CA VAL A 15 5.94 20.01 1.69
C VAL A 15 6.28 20.91 0.51
N THR A 16 5.59 20.70 -0.61
CA THR A 16 5.78 21.47 -1.84
C THR A 16 4.50 22.24 -2.15
N VAL A 17 4.66 23.52 -2.47
CA VAL A 17 3.56 24.40 -2.86
C VAL A 17 3.95 25.11 -4.16
N SER A 18 3.09 25.02 -5.17
CA SER A 18 3.32 25.71 -6.43
C SER A 18 3.08 27.22 -6.31
N LYS A 19 3.66 28.00 -7.24
CA LYS A 19 3.36 29.43 -7.37
C LYS A 19 2.39 29.65 -8.52
N ASN A 20 1.40 30.50 -8.29
CA ASN A 20 0.54 31.04 -9.33
C ASN A 20 1.36 31.96 -10.26
N THR A 21 0.78 32.30 -11.42
CA THR A 21 1.41 33.19 -12.40
C THR A 21 1.71 34.60 -11.84
N ASP A 22 0.98 35.02 -10.82
CA ASP A 22 1.18 36.29 -10.09
C ASP A 22 2.27 36.21 -8.99
N GLY A 23 2.90 35.06 -8.81
CA GLY A 23 3.94 34.82 -7.80
C GLY A 23 3.42 34.47 -6.40
N SER A 24 2.10 34.47 -6.18
CA SER A 24 1.48 34.01 -4.93
C SER A 24 1.55 32.48 -4.79
N PHE A 25 1.51 31.98 -3.56
CA PHE A 25 1.50 30.53 -3.31
C PHE A 25 0.11 29.94 -3.54
N ASN A 26 0.05 28.83 -4.28
CA ASN A 26 -1.18 28.09 -4.50
C ASN A 26 -1.45 27.12 -3.33
N ALA A 27 -2.14 27.60 -2.29
CA ALA A 27 -2.52 26.78 -1.14
C ALA A 27 -3.57 25.70 -1.46
N SER A 28 -4.12 25.67 -2.68
CA SER A 28 -5.08 24.64 -3.11
C SER A 28 -4.42 23.39 -3.68
N ASP A 29 -3.13 23.46 -4.02
CA ASP A 29 -2.33 22.37 -4.57
C ASP A 29 -1.06 22.15 -3.76
N VAL A 30 -1.26 21.73 -2.51
CA VAL A 30 -0.19 21.33 -1.61
C VAL A 30 0.11 19.85 -1.85
N LEU A 31 1.38 19.55 -2.13
CA LEU A 31 1.88 18.18 -2.28
C LEU A 31 2.83 17.86 -1.13
N ILE A 32 2.78 16.62 -0.64
CA ILE A 32 3.67 16.16 0.42
C ILE A 32 4.36 14.89 -0.03
N PHE A 33 5.69 14.95 -0.06
CA PHE A 33 6.56 13.86 -0.47
C PHE A 33 7.32 13.31 0.73
N ARG A 34 7.49 11.99 0.80
CA ARG A 34 8.20 11.32 1.89
C ARG A 34 9.27 10.42 1.30
N LYS A 35 10.53 10.77 1.49
CA LYS A 35 11.65 9.99 0.97
C LYS A 35 11.82 8.68 1.74
N GLU A 36 12.08 7.58 1.03
CA GLU A 36 12.58 6.36 1.68
C GLU A 36 13.98 6.59 2.25
N ILE A 37 14.14 6.40 3.55
CA ILE A 37 15.45 6.47 4.17
C ILE A 37 16.12 5.09 4.03
N SER A 38 17.36 5.08 3.54
CA SER A 38 18.31 3.95 3.58
C SER A 38 18.37 2.96 2.39
N SER A 39 17.47 3.00 1.40
CA SER A 39 17.47 1.96 0.35
C SER A 39 17.21 2.43 -1.09
N SER A 40 16.69 3.65 -1.32
CA SER A 40 16.38 4.11 -2.67
C SER A 40 16.31 5.64 -2.83
N GLU A 41 16.23 6.11 -4.09
CA GLU A 41 15.93 7.50 -4.45
C GLU A 41 14.42 7.74 -4.63
N ARG A 42 13.58 6.91 -3.99
CA ARG A 42 12.12 6.98 -4.11
C ARG A 42 11.49 7.83 -3.02
N ALA A 43 10.33 8.40 -3.35
CA ALA A 43 9.45 9.15 -2.48
C ALA A 43 8.03 8.55 -2.53
N ASN A 44 7.28 8.68 -1.43
CA ASN A 44 5.91 8.22 -1.28
C ASN A 44 5.74 6.75 -1.68
N THR A 45 6.67 5.88 -1.28
CA THR A 45 6.48 4.45 -1.52
C THR A 45 5.35 3.92 -0.66
N VAL A 46 4.47 3.14 -1.27
CA VAL A 46 3.20 2.75 -0.65
C VAL A 46 3.44 1.85 0.58
N ASP A 47 4.42 0.95 0.53
CA ASP A 47 4.84 0.13 1.66
C ASP A 47 5.40 0.94 2.85
N MET A 48 6.14 2.03 2.59
CA MET A 48 6.59 2.93 3.66
C MET A 48 5.47 3.80 4.21
N LEU A 49 4.58 4.31 3.34
CA LEU A 49 3.38 5.03 3.77
C LEU A 49 2.52 4.15 4.68
N TYR A 50 2.33 2.88 4.32
CA TYR A 50 1.62 1.89 5.12
C TYR A 50 2.31 1.62 6.46
N THR A 51 3.64 1.46 6.46
CA THR A 51 4.43 1.27 7.70
C THR A 51 4.31 2.46 8.65
N MET A 52 4.23 3.68 8.11
CA MET A 52 4.08 4.92 8.87
C MET A 52 2.61 5.27 9.17
N TRP A 53 1.65 4.48 8.70
CA TRP A 53 0.21 4.73 8.84
C TRP A 53 -0.27 4.70 10.30
N PRO A 54 0.11 3.74 11.17
CA PRO A 54 -0.36 3.72 12.55
C PRO A 54 0.05 4.96 13.36
N PRO A 55 1.31 5.46 13.30
CA PRO A 55 1.68 6.73 13.92
C PRO A 55 0.89 7.95 13.42
N SER A 56 0.37 7.92 12.19
CA SER A 56 -0.40 9.05 11.65
C SER A 56 -1.74 9.26 12.35
N GLN A 57 -2.28 8.23 13.00
CA GLN A 57 -3.59 8.23 13.68
C GLN A 57 -3.57 8.92 15.05
N VAL A 58 -2.42 9.40 15.53
CA VAL A 58 -2.28 9.99 16.87
C VAL A 58 -3.06 11.31 16.99
N ASN A 59 -3.16 12.08 15.91
CA ASN A 59 -4.07 13.22 15.83
C ASN A 59 -4.56 13.45 14.39
N ILE A 60 -5.63 14.23 14.25
CA ILE A 60 -6.28 14.49 12.96
C ILE A 60 -5.36 15.27 11.99
N LEU A 61 -4.53 16.18 12.48
CA LEU A 61 -3.62 16.97 11.63
C LEU A 61 -2.55 16.09 10.99
N THR A 62 -1.94 15.19 11.76
CA THR A 62 -0.97 14.25 11.24
C THR A 62 -1.62 13.31 10.24
N HIS A 63 -2.82 12.82 10.54
CA HIS A 63 -3.56 11.95 9.64
C HIS A 63 -3.85 12.62 8.29
N SER A 64 -4.37 13.85 8.29
CA SER A 64 -4.61 14.63 7.06
C SER A 64 -3.32 14.89 6.26
N VAL A 65 -2.20 15.18 6.93
CA VAL A 65 -0.88 15.37 6.28
C VAL A 65 -0.38 14.08 5.63
N PHE A 66 -0.58 12.92 6.26
CA PHE A 66 -0.28 11.62 5.67
C PHE A 66 -1.15 11.33 4.45
N MET A 67 -2.41 11.73 4.48
CA MET A 67 -3.34 11.51 3.39
C MET A 67 -3.09 12.33 2.15
N ILE A 68 -2.47 13.51 2.27
CA ILE A 68 -2.01 14.25 1.10
C ILE A 68 -1.05 13.37 0.29
N SER A 69 -0.09 12.68 0.91
CA SER A 69 0.82 11.75 0.23
C SER A 69 0.08 10.58 -0.45
N VAL A 70 -0.88 9.96 0.24
CA VAL A 70 -1.72 8.86 -0.31
C VAL A 70 -2.54 9.33 -1.51
N SER A 71 -3.07 10.56 -1.47
CA SER A 71 -3.87 11.14 -2.55
C SER A 71 -3.09 11.28 -3.86
N ILE A 72 -1.77 11.51 -3.80
CA ILE A 72 -0.93 11.59 -5.00
C ILE A 72 -0.84 10.22 -5.68
N ILE A 73 -0.76 9.14 -4.90
CA ILE A 73 -0.76 7.77 -5.43
C ILE A 73 -2.11 7.41 -6.06
N LEU A 74 -3.22 7.78 -5.42
CA LEU A 74 -4.57 7.59 -5.97
C LEU A 74 -4.74 8.33 -7.31
N ARG A 75 -4.30 9.60 -7.40
CA ARG A 75 -4.31 10.37 -8.65
C ARG A 75 -3.51 9.69 -9.75
N GLN A 76 -2.35 9.14 -9.43
CA GLN A 76 -1.50 8.44 -10.40
C GLN A 76 -2.08 7.11 -10.84
N GLY A 77 -2.67 6.33 -9.93
CA GLY A 77 -3.29 5.04 -10.25
C GLY A 77 -4.41 5.15 -11.29
N VAL A 78 -5.11 6.28 -11.37
CA VAL A 78 -6.11 6.56 -12.42
C VAL A 78 -5.45 6.79 -13.79
N THR A 79 -4.20 7.29 -13.82
CA THR A 79 -3.49 7.64 -15.05
C THR A 79 -2.62 6.52 -15.62
N THR A 80 -2.34 5.47 -14.84
CA THR A 80 -1.50 4.36 -15.32
C THR A 80 -2.35 3.33 -16.07
N THR A 81 -1.87 2.92 -17.24
CA THR A 81 -2.55 1.94 -18.12
C THR A 81 -2.66 0.54 -17.50
N VAL A 82 -1.98 0.30 -16.38
CA VAL A 82 -1.84 -1.03 -15.77
C VAL A 82 -2.84 -1.27 -14.64
N GLY A 83 -3.59 -0.25 -14.18
CA GLY A 83 -4.60 -0.42 -13.12
C GLY A 83 -4.04 -0.93 -11.78
N LEU A 84 -2.71 -1.06 -11.65
CA LEU A 84 -2.01 -1.45 -10.42
C LEU A 84 -1.56 -0.19 -9.68
N SER A 85 -1.55 -0.26 -8.34
CA SER A 85 -1.07 0.83 -7.50
C SER A 85 0.39 1.13 -7.82
N VAL A 86 0.68 2.40 -8.10
CA VAL A 86 2.05 2.88 -8.33
C VAL A 86 2.83 2.72 -7.03
N ARG A 87 3.89 1.90 -7.08
CA ARG A 87 4.74 1.63 -5.91
C ARG A 87 5.36 2.90 -5.34
N SER A 88 5.82 3.82 -6.20
CA SER A 88 6.64 4.94 -5.76
C SER A 88 6.68 6.12 -6.72
N GLN A 89 7.09 7.28 -6.19
CA GLN A 89 7.56 8.43 -6.94
C GLN A 89 9.09 8.54 -6.76
N GLY A 90 9.79 9.32 -7.56
CA GLY A 90 11.25 9.42 -7.46
C GLY A 90 11.86 10.18 -8.63
N SER A 91 13.18 10.03 -8.83
CA SER A 91 13.89 10.68 -9.94
C SER A 91 13.24 10.43 -11.32
N PRO A 92 13.49 11.25 -12.36
CA PRO A 92 12.91 11.04 -13.69
C PRO A 92 13.15 9.63 -14.26
N ALA A 93 14.21 8.94 -13.81
CA ALA A 93 14.47 7.54 -14.12
C ALA A 93 13.48 6.57 -13.43
N VAL A 94 13.15 6.80 -12.16
CA VAL A 94 12.10 6.06 -11.44
C VAL A 94 10.73 6.31 -12.07
N TYR A 95 10.40 7.56 -12.41
CA TYR A 95 9.15 7.88 -13.12
C TYR A 95 9.07 7.18 -14.49
N LYS A 96 10.17 7.18 -15.26
CA LYS A 96 10.26 6.41 -16.51
C LYS A 96 10.12 4.91 -16.28
N ASN A 97 10.69 4.35 -15.22
CA ASN A 97 10.59 2.92 -14.92
C ASN A 97 9.16 2.53 -14.51
N VAL A 98 8.48 3.34 -13.70
CA VAL A 98 7.05 3.16 -13.36
C VAL A 98 6.19 3.24 -14.62
N ALA A 99 6.38 4.26 -15.45
CA ALA A 99 5.63 4.43 -16.71
C ALA A 99 5.93 3.32 -17.76
N GLN A 100 7.09 2.67 -17.67
CA GLN A 100 7.51 1.56 -18.55
C GLN A 100 7.24 0.17 -17.95
N GLY A 101 6.61 0.07 -16.77
CA GLY A 101 6.38 -1.21 -16.09
C GLY A 101 7.66 -1.94 -15.64
N LYS A 102 8.77 -1.20 -15.49
CA LYS A 102 10.09 -1.69 -15.08
C LYS A 102 10.43 -1.37 -13.62
N ASP A 103 9.46 -0.86 -12.86
CA ASP A 103 9.64 -0.71 -11.41
C ASP A 103 9.61 -2.08 -10.72
N PHE A 104 10.20 -2.18 -9.53
CA PHE A 104 10.15 -3.41 -8.74
C PHE A 104 8.70 -3.75 -8.38
N ALA A 105 8.13 -4.74 -9.06
CA ALA A 105 6.74 -5.11 -8.93
C ALA A 105 6.46 -5.73 -7.55
N MET A 106 5.68 -5.01 -6.73
CA MET A 106 5.07 -5.53 -5.50
C MET A 106 3.54 -5.39 -5.55
N PRO A 107 2.87 -5.80 -6.64
CA PRO A 107 1.49 -5.43 -6.88
C PRO A 107 0.50 -5.90 -5.80
N ILE A 108 0.73 -7.06 -5.17
CA ILE A 108 -0.12 -7.52 -4.06
C ILE A 108 0.08 -6.65 -2.81
N GLU A 109 1.35 -6.35 -2.48
CA GLU A 109 1.72 -5.48 -1.35
C GLU A 109 1.05 -4.12 -1.49
N GLU A 110 1.23 -3.47 -2.64
CA GLU A 110 0.79 -2.09 -2.83
C GLU A 110 -0.74 -1.97 -2.97
N CYS A 111 -1.40 -2.91 -3.66
CA CYS A 111 -2.86 -2.91 -3.75
C CYS A 111 -3.51 -3.14 -2.38
N GLY A 112 -2.98 -4.10 -1.60
CA GLY A 112 -3.48 -4.40 -0.25
C GLY A 112 -3.29 -3.21 0.69
N ASN A 113 -2.10 -2.61 0.70
CA ASN A 113 -1.78 -1.45 1.54
C ASN A 113 -2.69 -0.25 1.23
N MET A 114 -2.94 0.05 -0.06
CA MET A 114 -3.81 1.16 -0.44
C MET A 114 -5.26 0.95 -0.01
N LEU A 115 -5.81 -0.25 -0.19
CA LEU A 115 -7.18 -0.57 0.24
C LEU A 115 -7.35 -0.40 1.76
N VAL A 116 -6.37 -0.88 2.54
CA VAL A 116 -6.39 -0.74 3.99
C VAL A 116 -6.26 0.72 4.43
N MET A 117 -5.34 1.48 3.84
CA MET A 117 -5.18 2.91 4.19
C MET A 117 -6.42 3.73 3.85
N VAL A 118 -7.05 3.51 2.69
CA VAL A 118 -8.28 4.22 2.28
C VAL A 118 -9.46 3.86 3.19
N LEU A 119 -9.64 2.58 3.52
CA LEU A 119 -10.67 2.17 4.47
C LEU A 119 -10.43 2.79 5.85
N SER A 120 -9.19 2.68 6.35
CA SER A 120 -8.81 3.22 7.66
C SER A 120 -9.04 4.72 7.74
N TYR A 121 -8.69 5.49 6.70
CA TYR A 121 -8.97 6.92 6.62
C TYR A 121 -10.46 7.21 6.72
N THR A 122 -11.26 6.51 5.91
CA THR A 122 -12.71 6.70 5.86
C THR A 122 -13.34 6.40 7.22
N GLN A 123 -12.93 5.31 7.87
CA GLN A 123 -13.42 4.92 9.18
C GLN A 123 -13.01 5.92 10.28
N HIS A 124 -11.80 6.47 10.20
CA HIS A 124 -11.28 7.38 11.22
C HIS A 124 -11.90 8.78 11.11
N THR A 125 -12.16 9.26 9.89
CA THR A 125 -12.61 10.64 9.64
C THR A 125 -14.11 10.77 9.35
N GLY A 126 -14.76 9.69 8.90
CA GLY A 126 -16.10 9.74 8.32
C GLY A 126 -16.16 10.36 6.91
N ASP A 127 -15.02 10.70 6.32
CA ASP A 127 -14.95 11.27 4.98
C ASP A 127 -14.95 10.16 3.91
N HIS A 128 -16.06 10.09 3.17
CA HIS A 128 -16.25 9.11 2.10
C HIS A 128 -15.75 9.59 0.72
N SER A 129 -15.24 10.83 0.60
CA SER A 129 -14.91 11.45 -0.68
C SER A 129 -13.93 10.63 -1.51
N LEU A 130 -12.91 10.04 -0.88
CA LEU A 130 -11.91 9.21 -1.56
C LEU A 130 -12.49 7.92 -2.09
N ILE A 131 -13.32 7.24 -1.30
CA ILE A 131 -14.00 6.02 -1.75
C ILE A 131 -14.90 6.37 -2.93
N THR A 132 -15.71 7.42 -2.84
CA THR A 132 -16.62 7.83 -3.93
C THR A 132 -15.84 8.20 -5.20
N THR A 133 -14.74 8.92 -5.07
CA THR A 133 -13.95 9.40 -6.21
C THR A 133 -13.18 8.27 -6.89
N TYR A 134 -12.61 7.33 -6.12
CA TYR A 134 -11.71 6.30 -6.62
C TYR A 134 -12.30 4.88 -6.61
N PHE A 135 -13.60 4.72 -6.38
CA PHE A 135 -14.25 3.41 -6.22
C PHE A 135 -13.86 2.39 -7.28
N ASN A 136 -13.87 2.79 -8.56
CA ASN A 136 -13.52 1.91 -9.68
C ASN A 136 -12.05 1.45 -9.64
N LEU A 137 -11.14 2.34 -9.24
CA LEU A 137 -9.71 2.01 -9.09
C LEU A 137 -9.49 1.04 -7.91
N LEU A 138 -10.16 1.30 -6.78
CA LEU A 138 -10.12 0.42 -5.62
C LEU A 138 -10.69 -0.97 -5.96
N GLY A 139 -11.77 -1.02 -6.75
CA GLY A 139 -12.33 -2.26 -7.30
C GLY A 139 -11.35 -3.02 -8.17
N GLN A 140 -10.64 -2.35 -9.09
CA GLN A 140 -9.61 -2.99 -9.92
C GLN A 140 -8.48 -3.60 -9.10
N TRP A 141 -8.02 -2.90 -8.04
CA TRP A 141 -7.03 -3.44 -7.11
C TRP A 141 -7.56 -4.67 -6.36
N ALA A 142 -8.82 -4.63 -5.92
CA ALA A 142 -9.42 -5.78 -5.27
C ALA A 142 -9.59 -6.98 -6.21
N ASP A 143 -10.01 -6.77 -7.46
CA ASP A 143 -10.12 -7.83 -8.47
C ASP A 143 -8.75 -8.47 -8.76
N TYR A 144 -7.69 -7.64 -8.82
CA TYR A 144 -6.33 -8.14 -8.93
C TYR A 144 -5.93 -9.00 -7.72
N LEU A 145 -6.25 -8.57 -6.50
CA LEU A 145 -5.99 -9.35 -5.29
C LEU A 145 -6.80 -10.65 -5.27
N VAL A 146 -8.07 -10.64 -5.66
CA VAL A 146 -8.93 -11.84 -5.75
C VAL A 146 -8.29 -12.89 -6.66
N ALA A 147 -7.70 -12.45 -7.78
CA ALA A 147 -7.05 -13.35 -8.74
C ALA A 147 -5.66 -13.86 -8.29
N ASN A 148 -4.92 -13.10 -7.47
CA ASN A 148 -3.49 -13.37 -7.22
C ASN A 148 -3.09 -13.57 -5.75
N ALA A 149 -3.89 -13.11 -4.77
CA ALA A 149 -3.52 -13.11 -3.35
C ALA A 149 -3.51 -14.51 -2.74
N LEU A 150 -4.42 -15.39 -3.15
CA LEU A 150 -4.49 -16.73 -2.57
C LEU A 150 -3.27 -17.58 -2.96
N SER A 151 -2.68 -17.37 -4.13
CA SER A 151 -1.44 -18.03 -4.58
C SER A 151 -0.51 -16.99 -5.20
N PRO A 152 0.23 -16.22 -4.37
CA PRO A 152 1.06 -15.13 -4.84
C PRO A 152 2.07 -15.57 -5.92
N PRO A 153 2.11 -14.91 -7.08
CA PRO A 153 3.17 -15.13 -8.07
C PRO A 153 4.51 -14.63 -7.53
N ASP A 154 5.59 -14.97 -8.23
CA ASP A 154 6.94 -14.51 -7.89
C ASP A 154 7.01 -12.97 -7.93
N GLN A 155 7.06 -12.36 -6.74
CA GLN A 155 7.18 -10.92 -6.55
C GLN A 155 7.88 -10.62 -5.22
N LEU A 156 8.29 -9.37 -5.05
CA LEU A 156 8.83 -8.88 -3.78
C LEU A 156 7.69 -8.45 -2.84
N SER A 157 7.96 -8.48 -1.54
CA SER A 157 7.23 -7.75 -0.51
C SER A 157 8.11 -6.65 0.10
N SER A 158 7.59 -5.90 1.07
CA SER A 158 8.39 -4.94 1.86
C SER A 158 9.62 -5.59 2.50
N ASP A 159 9.56 -6.90 2.75
CA ASP A 159 10.68 -7.73 3.19
C ASP A 159 11.61 -8.11 2.02
N ALA A 160 11.94 -7.15 1.15
CA ALA A 160 12.71 -7.39 -0.07
C ALA A 160 14.09 -8.02 0.19
N PHE A 161 14.61 -7.91 1.42
CA PHE A 161 15.84 -8.61 1.86
C PHE A 161 15.72 -10.14 1.81
N ALA A 162 14.50 -10.68 1.87
CA ALA A 162 14.23 -12.12 1.74
C ALA A 162 14.20 -12.60 0.28
N GLY A 163 14.32 -11.70 -0.69
CA GLY A 163 14.16 -11.98 -2.12
C GLY A 163 12.69 -12.16 -2.52
N SER A 164 12.47 -12.38 -3.82
CA SER A 164 11.13 -12.72 -4.33
C SER A 164 10.84 -14.20 -4.09
N LEU A 165 9.58 -14.51 -3.78
CA LEU A 165 9.12 -15.86 -3.49
C LEU A 165 7.73 -16.08 -4.06
N VAL A 166 7.54 -17.21 -4.74
CA VAL A 166 6.20 -17.73 -5.04
C VAL A 166 5.51 -18.19 -3.75
N ASN A 167 4.19 -18.05 -3.72
CA ASN A 167 3.34 -18.49 -2.62
C ASN A 167 3.72 -17.90 -1.26
N GLN A 168 4.23 -16.66 -1.23
CA GLN A 168 4.66 -16.02 0.00
C GLN A 168 3.47 -15.73 0.93
N THR A 169 3.49 -16.30 2.13
CA THR A 169 2.39 -16.20 3.10
C THR A 169 2.13 -14.77 3.57
N ASN A 170 3.17 -13.95 3.74
CA ASN A 170 2.99 -12.54 4.12
C ASN A 170 2.19 -11.76 3.05
N LEU A 171 2.54 -11.95 1.78
CA LEU A 171 1.79 -11.34 0.66
C LEU A 171 0.35 -11.85 0.59
N ALA A 172 0.15 -13.15 0.81
CA ALA A 172 -1.19 -13.71 0.80
C ALA A 172 -2.08 -13.12 1.91
N ILE A 173 -1.57 -13.05 3.15
CA ILE A 173 -2.30 -12.42 4.26
C ILE A 173 -2.63 -10.96 3.93
N LYS A 174 -1.65 -10.19 3.46
CA LYS A 174 -1.85 -8.78 3.08
C LYS A 174 -2.91 -8.62 1.99
N GLY A 175 -2.86 -9.46 0.95
CA GLY A 175 -3.87 -9.45 -0.10
C GLY A 175 -5.26 -9.79 0.42
N ILE A 176 -5.40 -10.76 1.33
CA ILE A 176 -6.69 -11.13 1.95
C ILE A 176 -7.23 -10.02 2.85
N ILE A 177 -6.37 -9.34 3.61
CA ILE A 177 -6.75 -8.16 4.39
C ILE A 177 -7.19 -7.03 3.45
N GLY A 178 -6.50 -6.83 2.32
CA GLY A 178 -6.89 -5.87 1.29
C GLY A 178 -8.28 -6.17 0.69
N ILE A 179 -8.53 -7.44 0.33
CA ILE A 179 -9.85 -7.92 -0.15
C ILE A 179 -10.92 -7.67 0.91
N SER A 180 -10.62 -7.96 2.19
CA SER A 180 -11.50 -7.65 3.32
C SER A 180 -11.79 -6.15 3.42
N GLY A 181 -10.76 -5.32 3.22
CA GLY A 181 -10.90 -3.88 3.18
C GLY A 181 -11.85 -3.41 2.09
N MET A 182 -11.70 -3.92 0.86
CA MET A 182 -12.62 -3.59 -0.22
C MET A 182 -14.04 -4.12 0.03
N SER A 183 -14.15 -5.31 0.63
CA SER A 183 -15.42 -5.93 1.03
C SER A 183 -16.19 -5.04 2.01
N GLU A 184 -15.52 -4.37 2.95
CA GLU A 184 -16.12 -3.37 3.85
C GLU A 184 -16.48 -2.08 3.10
N ILE A 185 -15.60 -1.62 2.20
CA ILE A 185 -15.87 -0.45 1.34
C ILE A 185 -17.12 -0.68 0.48
N ALA A 186 -17.31 -1.89 -0.05
CA ALA A 186 -18.40 -2.28 -0.96
C ALA A 186 -19.59 -2.96 -0.26
N LYS A 187 -19.47 -3.32 1.03
CA LYS A 187 -20.43 -4.09 1.85
C LYS A 187 -20.84 -5.45 1.25
N MET A 188 -19.87 -6.28 0.85
CA MET A 188 -20.10 -7.64 0.30
C MET A 188 -19.26 -8.72 1.00
N SER A 189 -19.68 -10.00 1.03
CA SER A 189 -19.16 -11.07 1.92
C SER A 189 -17.96 -11.91 1.45
N PHE A 190 -17.26 -11.55 0.37
CA PHE A 190 -16.27 -12.41 -0.31
C PHE A 190 -14.97 -12.70 0.49
N ALA A 191 -14.63 -11.85 1.45
CA ALA A 191 -13.40 -11.98 2.22
C ALA A 191 -13.37 -13.23 3.12
N THR A 192 -14.52 -13.60 3.69
CA THR A 192 -14.63 -14.72 4.64
C THR A 192 -14.23 -16.05 4.02
N SER A 193 -14.56 -16.31 2.75
CA SER A 193 -14.19 -17.56 2.07
C SER A 193 -12.70 -17.65 1.74
N TYR A 194 -12.02 -16.52 1.53
CA TYR A 194 -10.58 -16.49 1.26
C TYR A 194 -9.75 -16.74 2.52
N VAL A 195 -10.20 -16.24 3.68
CA VAL A 195 -9.54 -16.52 4.98
C VAL A 195 -9.48 -18.03 5.25
N SER A 196 -10.58 -18.74 5.04
CA SER A 196 -10.62 -20.20 5.24
C SER A 196 -9.70 -20.97 4.28
N GLN A 197 -9.64 -20.54 3.02
CA GLN A 197 -8.75 -21.14 2.01
C GLN A 197 -7.27 -20.88 2.36
N PHE A 198 -6.94 -19.66 2.77
CA PHE A 198 -5.61 -19.31 3.22
C PHE A 198 -5.15 -20.13 4.42
N GLN A 199 -6.00 -20.28 5.44
CA GLN A 199 -5.68 -21.11 6.60
C GLN A 199 -5.33 -22.55 6.18
N THR A 200 -6.02 -23.09 5.18
CA THR A 200 -5.75 -24.43 4.65
C THR A 200 -4.39 -24.52 3.94
N LEU A 201 -3.97 -23.47 3.22
CA LEU A 201 -2.73 -23.46 2.44
C LEU A 201 -1.49 -23.05 3.26
N ALA A 202 -1.67 -22.15 4.22
CA ALA A 202 -0.57 -21.47 4.91
C ALA A 202 -0.11 -22.16 6.19
N ILE A 203 -1.01 -22.86 6.88
CA ILE A 203 -0.69 -23.56 8.12
C ILE A 203 0.19 -24.79 7.80
N SER A 204 1.26 -24.98 8.56
CA SER A 204 2.15 -26.14 8.39
C SER A 204 1.42 -27.45 8.58
N THR A 205 1.93 -28.54 8.02
CA THR A 205 1.27 -29.86 8.10
C THR A 205 1.05 -30.34 9.55
N VAL A 206 1.88 -29.85 10.48
CA VAL A 206 1.79 -30.12 11.92
C VAL A 206 0.88 -29.15 12.69
N GLY A 207 0.35 -28.12 12.03
CA GLY A 207 -0.61 -27.17 12.59
C GLY A 207 -0.04 -26.14 13.58
N LYS A 208 1.29 -26.02 13.70
CA LYS A 208 1.94 -25.24 14.77
C LYS A 208 2.43 -23.86 14.38
N HIS A 209 2.61 -23.59 13.10
CA HIS A 209 3.12 -22.32 12.60
C HIS A 209 2.64 -22.10 11.15
N LEU A 210 2.76 -20.87 10.68
CA LEU A 210 2.57 -20.55 9.28
C LEU A 210 3.86 -20.90 8.51
N THR A 211 3.70 -21.37 7.28
CA THR A 211 4.82 -21.55 6.35
C THR A 211 5.13 -20.21 5.69
N LEU A 212 6.39 -19.90 5.36
CA LEU A 212 6.75 -18.68 4.63
C LEU A 212 6.33 -18.77 3.15
N SER A 213 6.40 -19.97 2.60
CA SER A 213 5.90 -20.32 1.28
C SER A 213 5.04 -21.57 1.42
N TYR A 214 3.85 -21.59 0.81
CA TYR A 214 2.88 -22.67 1.03
C TYR A 214 3.44 -24.06 0.79
N GLY A 215 3.07 -24.99 1.66
CA GLY A 215 3.49 -26.38 1.61
C GLY A 215 4.99 -26.60 1.87
N ASN A 216 5.73 -25.56 2.29
CA ASN A 216 7.14 -25.68 2.63
C ASN A 216 7.36 -25.49 4.14
N ASP A 217 7.26 -26.59 4.87
CA ASP A 217 7.42 -26.61 6.33
C ASP A 217 8.83 -26.24 6.81
N SER A 218 9.83 -26.23 5.91
CA SER A 218 11.22 -25.86 6.24
C SER A 218 11.44 -24.34 6.32
N ARG A 219 10.46 -23.54 5.88
CA ARG A 219 10.52 -22.08 5.91
C ARG A 219 9.28 -21.56 6.63
N TYR A 220 9.44 -20.76 7.66
CA TYR A 220 8.35 -20.24 8.51
C TYR A 220 8.48 -18.74 8.76
N VAL A 221 7.38 -18.11 9.15
CA VAL A 221 7.26 -16.70 9.54
C VAL A 221 6.73 -16.61 10.96
#